data_AF-A0A1X7L7P5-F1
#
_entry.id   AF-A0A1X7L7P5-F1
#
_cell.length_a   1.000
_cell.length_b   1.000
_cell.length_c   1.000
_cell.angle_alpha   90.00
_cell.angle_beta   90.00
_cell.angle_gamma   90.00
#
_symmetry.space_group_name_H-M   'P 1'
#
loop_
_entity.id
_entity.type
_entity.pdbx_description
1 polymer ?
#
loop_
_entity_poly.entity_id
_entity_poly.type
_entity_poly.pdbx_seq_one_letter_code
_entity_poly.pdbx_strand_id
1 'polypeptide(L)'
;MILKKGLFILSILIGIFLSYQGYSILTFSARGEAIYKLGLLIPAQSSSLYLYGSIFLILGLLLILIPLVLRTFANFKNPNNS
;
A
#
# COMPACT_ATOMS: atom_id res chain seq x y z
N MET A 1 -7.82 16.28 18.08
CA MET A 1 -6.57 15.47 18.16
C MET A 1 -6.78 14.00 17.79
N ILE A 2 -7.87 13.36 18.25
CA ILE A 2 -8.22 11.96 17.95
C ILE A 2 -8.42 11.69 16.45
N LEU A 3 -9.13 12.56 15.73
CA LEU A 3 -9.39 12.36 14.30
C LEU A 3 -8.10 12.25 13.45
N LYS A 4 -7.11 13.11 13.71
CA LYS A 4 -5.81 13.09 12.99
C LYS A 4 -5.03 11.79 13.26
N LYS A 5 -5.04 11.31 14.51
CA LYS A 5 -4.42 10.03 14.87
C LYS A 5 -5.16 8.84 14.26
N GLY A 6 -6.50 8.89 14.23
CA GLY A 6 -7.33 7.88 13.58
C GLY A 6 -7.04 7.77 12.08
N LEU A 7 -7.00 8.90 11.37
CA LEU A 7 -6.65 8.94 9.95
C LEU A 7 -5.23 8.42 9.69
N PHE A 8 -4.27 8.74 10.56
CA PHE A 8 -2.90 8.21 10.46
C PHE A 8 -2.87 6.68 10.55
N ILE A 9 -3.53 6.10 11.56
CA ILE A 9 -3.59 4.65 11.75
C ILE A 9 -4.33 3.99 10.58
N LEU A 10 -5.44 4.57 10.14
CA LEU A 10 -6.22 4.06 9.02
C LEU A 10 -5.39 4.02 7.72
N SER A 11 -4.62 5.08 7.44
CA SER A 11 -3.72 5.13 6.28
C SER A 11 -2.71 3.98 6.29
N ILE A 12 -2.11 3.70 7.46
CA ILE A 12 -1.15 2.60 7.61
C ILE A 12 -1.82 1.25 7.40
N LEU A 13 -3.00 1.03 7.99
CA LEU A 13 -3.74 -0.23 7.83
C LEU A 13 -4.12 -0.49 6.37
N ILE A 14 -4.63 0.53 5.67
CA ILE A 14 -4.95 0.45 4.24
C ILE A 14 -3.69 0.18 3.43
N GLY A 15 -2.58 0.86 3.75
CA GLY A 15 -1.31 0.66 3.09
C GLY A 15 -0.78 -0.77 3.24
N ILE A 16 -0.81 -1.33 4.45
CA ILE A 16 -0.41 -2.73 4.73
C ILE A 16 -1.30 -3.70 3.93
N PHE A 17 -2.61 -3.47 3.93
CA PHE A 17 -3.56 -4.31 3.20
C PHE A 17 -3.27 -4.30 1.68
N LEU A 18 -3.02 -3.12 1.09
CA LEU A 18 -2.68 -3.01 -0.33
C LEU A 18 -1.32 -3.64 -0.65
N SER A 19 -0.32 -3.45 0.20
CA SER A 19 0.99 -4.11 0.04
C SER A 19 0.87 -5.63 0.08
N TYR A 20 0.06 -6.18 1.00
CA TYR A 20 -0.21 -7.62 1.06
C TYR A 20 -0.88 -8.12 -0.23
N GLN A 21 -1.85 -7.37 -0.75
CA GLN A 21 -2.53 -7.75 -2.00
C GLN A 21 -1.57 -7.69 -3.21
N GLY A 22 -0.73 -6.66 -3.28
CA GLY A 22 0.32 -6.56 -4.30
C GLY A 22 1.29 -7.74 -4.23
N TYR A 23 1.77 -8.09 -3.03
CA TYR A 23 2.62 -9.26 -2.81
C TYR A 23 1.92 -10.58 -3.20
N SER A 24 0.66 -10.75 -2.84
CA SER A 24 -0.15 -11.92 -3.23
C SER A 24 -0.30 -12.05 -4.74
N ILE A 25 -0.39 -10.95 -5.49
CA ILE A 25 -0.45 -10.95 -6.96
C ILE A 25 0.92 -11.29 -7.55
N LEU A 26 2.01 -10.71 -7.03
CA LEU A 26 3.37 -10.98 -7.51
C LEU A 26 3.82 -12.43 -7.30
N THR A 27 3.36 -13.05 -6.22
CA THR A 27 3.66 -14.45 -5.90
C THR A 27 2.69 -15.43 -6.54
N PHE A 28 1.67 -14.95 -7.26
CA PHE A 28 0.71 -15.80 -7.93
C PHE A 28 1.36 -16.50 -9.14
N SER A 29 1.19 -17.82 -9.25
CA SER A 29 1.68 -18.56 -10.41
C SER A 29 0.75 -18.36 -11.60
N ALA A 30 1.28 -17.80 -12.68
CA ALA A 30 0.58 -17.68 -13.95
C ALA A 30 0.26 -19.08 -14.52
N ARG A 31 -1.01 -19.48 -14.49
CA ARG A 31 -1.50 -20.75 -15.06
C ARG A 31 -2.43 -20.55 -16.26
N GLY A 32 -2.48 -19.33 -16.82
CA GLY A 32 -3.33 -18.99 -17.96
C GLY A 32 -4.77 -18.56 -17.61
N GLU A 33 -5.16 -18.62 -16.34
CA GLU A 33 -6.48 -18.15 -15.87
C GLU A 33 -6.45 -16.67 -15.44
N ALA A 34 -7.60 -16.06 -15.14
CA ALA A 34 -7.65 -14.72 -14.55
C ALA A 34 -7.87 -14.81 -13.04
N ILE A 35 -7.28 -13.90 -12.27
CA ILE A 35 -7.51 -13.79 -10.83
C ILE A 35 -8.40 -12.58 -10.54
N TYR A 36 -9.31 -12.74 -9.58
CA TYR A 36 -10.15 -11.64 -9.11
C TYR A 36 -9.58 -11.07 -7.82
N LYS A 37 -9.20 -9.79 -7.84
CA LYS A 37 -8.65 -9.09 -6.68
C LYS A 37 -9.19 -7.67 -6.63
N LEU A 38 -9.74 -7.30 -5.47
CA LEU A 38 -10.17 -5.92 -5.17
C LEU A 38 -11.15 -5.34 -6.20
N GLY A 39 -12.05 -6.18 -6.70
CA GLY A 39 -13.04 -5.79 -7.72
C GLY A 39 -12.51 -5.84 -9.17
N LEU A 40 -11.23 -6.15 -9.38
CA LEU A 40 -10.58 -6.18 -10.68
C LEU A 40 -10.33 -7.63 -11.12
N LEU A 41 -10.64 -7.91 -12.38
CA LEU A 41 -10.24 -9.14 -13.05
C LEU A 41 -8.87 -8.93 -13.69
N ILE A 42 -7.85 -9.59 -13.13
CA ILE A 42 -6.45 -9.46 -13.55
C ILE A 42 -6.11 -10.72 -14.35
N PRO A 43 -5.67 -10.60 -15.61
CA PRO A 43 -5.16 -11.74 -16.36
C PRO A 43 -3.94 -12.34 -15.63
N ALA A 44 -3.90 -13.65 -15.34
CA ALA A 44 -2.72 -14.30 -14.77
C ALA A 44 -1.68 -14.60 -15.86
N GLN A 45 -1.30 -13.55 -16.59
CA GLN A 45 -0.12 -13.50 -17.44
C GLN A 45 1.01 -12.84 -16.65
N SER A 46 2.24 -13.28 -16.85
CA SER A 46 3.40 -12.79 -16.09
C SER A 46 3.50 -11.27 -16.09
N SER A 47 3.40 -10.63 -17.27
CA SER A 47 3.48 -9.17 -17.41
C SER A 47 2.38 -8.45 -16.64
N SER A 48 1.14 -8.95 -16.69
CA SER A 48 0.02 -8.37 -15.95
C SER A 48 0.20 -8.54 -14.45
N LEU A 49 0.58 -9.73 -13.97
CA LEU A 49 0.83 -9.98 -12.55
C LEU A 49 1.94 -9.07 -12.01
N TYR A 50 3.03 -8.87 -12.75
CA TYR A 50 4.09 -7.94 -12.35
C TYR A 50 3.61 -6.49 -12.31
N LEU A 51 2.85 -6.06 -13.32
CA LEU A 51 2.34 -4.68 -13.40
C LEU A 51 1.38 -4.41 -12.24
N TYR A 52 0.31 -5.19 -12.11
CA TYR A 52 -0.70 -4.98 -11.08
C TYR A 52 -0.10 -5.22 -9.69
N GLY A 53 0.65 -6.30 -9.50
CA GLY A 53 1.31 -6.60 -8.23
C GLY A 53 2.23 -5.45 -7.77
N SER A 54 3.05 -4.90 -8.67
CA SER A 54 3.94 -3.78 -8.35
C SER A 54 3.18 -2.49 -8.07
N ILE A 55 2.14 -2.16 -8.84
CA ILE A 55 1.31 -0.96 -8.60
C ILE A 55 0.68 -1.01 -7.21
N PHE A 56 0.06 -2.15 -6.86
CA PHE A 56 -0.58 -2.31 -5.55
C PHE A 56 0.43 -2.23 -4.40
N LEU A 57 1.63 -2.79 -4.60
CA LEU A 57 2.69 -2.75 -3.61
C LEU A 57 3.24 -1.33 -3.42
N ILE A 58 3.48 -0.59 -4.50
CA ILE A 58 3.93 0.81 -4.48
C ILE A 58 2.88 1.71 -3.82
N LEU A 59 1.61 1.57 -4.18
CA LEU A 59 0.53 2.35 -3.56
C LEU A 59 0.41 2.07 -2.06
N GLY A 60 0.51 0.80 -1.66
CA GLY A 60 0.51 0.41 -0.25
C GLY A 60 1.68 1.03 0.52
N LEU A 61 2.89 0.97 -0.04
CA LEU A 61 4.08 1.59 0.56
C LEU A 61 3.95 3.11 0.65
N LEU A 62 3.44 3.78 -0.37
CA LEU A 62 3.21 5.23 -0.34
C LEU A 62 2.24 5.62 0.78
N LEU A 63 1.14 4.89 0.96
CA LEU A 63 0.17 5.15 2.03
C LEU A 63 0.74 4.95 3.43
N ILE A 64 1.75 4.09 3.59
CA ILE A 64 2.49 3.93 4.84
C ILE A 64 3.51 5.06 5.00
N LEU A 65 4.29 5.36 3.97
CA LEU A 65 5.43 6.27 4.03
C LEU A 65 5.01 7.74 4.11
N ILE A 66 4.03 8.18 3.33
CA ILE A 66 3.57 9.58 3.30
C ILE A 66 3.28 10.11 4.71
N PRO A 67 2.38 9.49 5.52
CA PRO A 67 2.07 10.00 6.85
C PRO A 67 3.28 9.92 7.80
N LEU A 68 4.18 8.94 7.60
CA LEU A 68 5.37 8.75 8.42
C LEU A 68 6.40 9.85 8.15
N VAL A 69 6.66 10.15 6.88
CA VAL A 69 7.52 11.23 6.41
C VAL A 69 6.98 12.58 6.87
N LEU A 70 5.67 12.84 6.69
CA LEU A 70 5.03 14.07 7.15
C LEU A 70 5.19 14.27 8.67
N ARG A 71 5.06 13.20 9.46
CA ARG A 71 5.29 13.25 10.91
C ARG A 71 6.74 13.58 11.24
N THR A 72 7.69 12.96 10.56
CA THR A 72 9.13 13.21 10.77
C THR A 72 9.50 14.66 10.43
N PHE A 73 9.05 15.18 9.29
CA PHE A 73 9.29 16.58 8.90
C PHE A 73 8.63 17.57 9.86
N ALA A 74 7.43 17.27 10.36
CA ALA A 74 6.77 18.12 11.35
C ALA A 74 7.53 18.17 12.69
N ASN A 75 8.04 17.04 13.15
CA ASN A 75 8.87 16.97 14.36
C ASN A 75 10.21 17.69 14.18
N PHE A 76 10.84 17.57 13.00
CA PHE A 76 12.09 18.26 12.69
C PHE A 76 11.93 19.79 12.68
N LYS A 77 10.78 20.29 12.19
CA LYS A 77 10.49 21.73 12.15
C LYS A 77 10.19 22.33 13.53
N ASN A 78 9.81 21.52 14.53
CA ASN A 78 9.52 21.99 15.88
C ASN A 78 10.12 21.05 16.94
N PRO A 79 11.42 21.19 17.27
CA PRO A 79 12.11 20.31 18.20
C PRO A 79 11.63 20.44 19.66
N ASN A 80 10.85 21.48 20.00
CA ASN A 80 10.44 21.78 21.38
C ASN A 80 9.08 21.17 21.78
N ASN A 81 8.52 20.25 20.99
CA ASN A 81 7.21 19.62 21.22
C ASN A 81 7.28 18.24 21.92
N SER A 82 8.37 17.95 22.64
CA SER A 82 8.51 16.74 23.46
C SER A 82 7.92 16.92 24.85
#